data_AF-A0A7R9D3W7-F1
#
_entry.id   AF-A0A7R9D3W7-F1
#
_cell.length_a   1.000
_cell.length_b   1.000
_cell.length_c   1.000
_cell.angle_alpha   90.00
_cell.angle_beta   90.00
_cell.angle_gamma   90.00
#
_symmetry.space_group_name_H-M   'P 1'
#
loop_
_entity.id
_entity.type
_entity.pdbx_description
1 polymer ?
#
loop_
_entity_poly.entity_id
_entity_poly.type
_entity_poly.pdbx_seq_one_letter_code
_entity_poly.pdbx_strand_id
1 'polypeptide(L)'
;MTTPKIIGAGLEDVGVPGRNFLRNALTSCTDPLKAIEEFQLENGILLPSLRPMLPLLDLHGVRRLDFHTSVLEELRDRLVQHINEIGQKEGKERDRKLKELLAKSFPVVRVKALRPVVMCILRNTPHIDDKYLKVLVRDRELYNDTDTEVKRQIWKDNQSLFGDEVSPLLSQYIKEKETVLFDHLNLTNLFFTPSPKVRRQGEVVQKLAHMIGNSVKLYDMVLQFLRTLFLRTRNIHYCTLRAELLMALHDLEVQDIISVDPCHKFTWCLDACIREKNVDIKRSRELQGFLDSIKRGHEQVLGDLSMTLCDPYAINFLATSATKILQHLINNESLPRDNTILILLLRMLALGLSAWVMIDSQEFKEPKLDSQILTKFLPALMSLMVDDQVRALNSKLPPDERESAITIIEHSGPPPDACQAFVQESSVTSILAMYYTLHSARSKDRVGLMRILGTLANCHNDRAFEDPFLHSLVSLLIHWSDEFAAEDFSTVIFDEFFFAGLGRDNVPKHLLKLVWYIYPKLPTNRLQTLIKALQPTSQHNETVRRLYESLLERIGNQQEPAVVPTNMDHLDSPLLSVPTPAPL
;
A
#
# COMPACT_ATOMS: atom_id res chain seq x y z
N MET A 1 44.91 32.69 2.68
CA MET A 1 44.35 31.96 1.52
C MET A 1 45.07 30.63 1.38
N THR A 2 44.54 29.57 1.98
CA THR A 2 45.07 28.21 1.85
C THR A 2 44.52 27.61 0.55
N THR A 3 45.42 27.30 -0.39
CA THR A 3 45.10 26.56 -1.61
C THR A 3 44.34 25.27 -1.26
N PRO A 4 43.25 24.92 -1.97
CA PRO A 4 42.56 23.67 -1.73
C PRO A 4 43.54 22.53 -2.07
N LYS A 5 43.87 21.69 -1.07
CA LYS A 5 44.51 20.40 -1.32
C LYS A 5 43.64 19.67 -2.35
N ILE A 6 44.14 19.52 -3.58
CA ILE A 6 43.57 18.60 -4.55
C ILE A 6 43.72 17.23 -3.90
N ILE A 7 42.62 16.71 -3.35
CA ILE A 7 42.59 15.43 -2.65
C ILE A 7 43.03 14.38 -3.69
N GLY A 8 44.14 13.69 -3.43
CA GLY A 8 44.64 12.61 -4.29
C GLY A 8 43.58 11.54 -4.49
N ALA A 9 43.73 10.72 -5.53
CA ALA A 9 42.78 9.67 -5.85
C ALA A 9 42.72 8.56 -4.76
N GLY A 10 43.65 8.56 -3.82
CA GLY A 10 43.80 7.56 -2.75
C GLY A 10 44.83 6.47 -3.09
N LEU A 11 45.38 6.48 -4.32
CA LEU A 11 46.42 5.53 -4.74
C LEU A 11 47.74 5.78 -4.01
N GLU A 12 48.08 7.05 -3.76
CA GLU A 12 49.30 7.40 -3.04
C GLU A 12 49.27 6.91 -1.58
N ASP A 13 48.08 6.82 -0.97
CA ASP A 13 47.90 6.34 0.41
C ASP A 13 48.15 4.83 0.56
N VAL A 14 48.10 4.09 -0.56
CA VAL A 14 48.45 2.66 -0.62
C VAL A 14 49.82 2.41 -1.26
N GLY A 15 50.62 3.46 -1.43
CA GLY A 15 51.98 3.37 -2.00
C GLY A 15 52.00 3.15 -3.51
N VAL A 16 50.89 3.38 -4.22
CA VAL A 16 50.81 3.27 -5.67
C VAL A 16 51.01 4.65 -6.31
N PRO A 17 51.92 4.80 -7.29
CA PRO A 17 52.13 6.08 -7.98
C PRO A 17 50.86 6.59 -8.66
N GLY A 18 50.30 7.69 -8.15
CA GLY A 18 49.09 8.31 -8.68
C GLY A 18 49.34 9.41 -9.71
N ARG A 19 48.28 10.15 -10.04
CA ARG A 19 48.31 11.26 -11.00
C ARG A 19 49.34 12.33 -10.63
N ASN A 20 49.51 12.61 -9.34
CA ASN A 20 50.44 13.63 -8.88
C ASN A 20 51.90 13.23 -9.10
N PHE A 21 52.22 11.95 -8.87
CA PHE A 21 53.54 11.40 -9.15
C PHE A 21 53.86 11.48 -10.65
N LEU A 22 52.95 10.99 -11.50
CA LEU A 22 53.09 11.05 -12.96
C LEU A 22 53.24 12.48 -13.46
N ARG A 23 52.42 13.41 -12.97
CA ARG A 23 52.53 14.83 -13.33
C ARG A 23 53.90 15.38 -12.97
N ASN A 24 54.37 15.11 -11.75
CA ASN A 24 55.67 15.60 -11.30
C ASN A 24 56.79 14.98 -12.15
N ALA A 25 56.81 13.66 -12.33
CA ALA A 25 57.79 12.94 -13.13
C ALA A 25 57.89 13.48 -14.55
N LEU A 26 56.75 13.72 -15.22
CA LEU A 26 56.69 14.25 -16.58
C LEU A 26 57.04 15.75 -16.68
N THR A 27 56.91 16.50 -15.59
CA THR A 27 57.25 17.94 -15.56
C THR A 27 58.72 18.17 -15.20
N SER A 28 59.34 17.24 -14.47
CA SER A 28 60.74 17.34 -14.01
C SER A 28 61.74 16.58 -14.87
N CYS A 29 61.30 15.74 -15.81
CA CYS A 29 62.21 14.96 -16.66
C CYS A 29 62.75 15.75 -17.85
N THR A 30 63.98 15.46 -18.25
CA THR A 30 64.59 15.99 -19.49
C THR A 30 64.10 15.26 -20.75
N ASP A 31 63.68 14.00 -20.61
CA ASP A 31 63.12 13.17 -21.70
C ASP A 31 61.80 12.52 -21.24
N PRO A 32 60.64 13.07 -21.66
CA PRO A 32 59.33 12.55 -21.32
C PRO A 32 59.04 11.14 -21.85
N LEU A 33 59.59 10.76 -23.01
CA LEU A 33 59.32 9.46 -23.60
C LEU A 33 60.01 8.36 -22.80
N LYS A 34 61.28 8.58 -22.43
CA LYS A 34 62.03 7.68 -21.57
C LYS A 34 61.38 7.55 -20.17
N ALA A 35 60.91 8.66 -19.60
CA ALA A 35 60.21 8.64 -18.31
C ALA A 35 58.90 7.83 -18.36
N ILE A 36 58.16 7.86 -19.47
CA ILE A 36 56.95 7.03 -19.68
C ILE A 36 57.34 5.55 -19.77
N GLU A 37 58.40 5.22 -20.52
CA GLU A 37 58.86 3.84 -20.69
C GLU A 37 59.33 3.24 -19.35
N GLU A 38 60.12 3.98 -18.57
CA GLU A 38 60.55 3.60 -17.22
C GLU A 38 59.34 3.39 -16.30
N PHE A 39 58.40 4.33 -16.30
CA PHE A 39 57.18 4.22 -15.50
C PHE A 39 56.34 2.98 -15.86
N GLN A 40 56.17 2.69 -17.15
CA GLN A 40 55.45 1.51 -17.64
C GLN A 40 56.19 0.20 -17.32
N LEU A 41 57.52 0.22 -17.32
CA LEU A 41 58.33 -0.96 -17.02
C LEU A 41 58.31 -1.30 -15.52
N GLU A 42 58.26 -0.27 -14.66
CA GLU A 42 58.16 -0.41 -13.20
C GLU A 42 56.74 -0.76 -12.73
N ASN A 43 55.70 -0.14 -13.33
CA ASN A 43 54.31 -0.24 -12.85
C ASN A 43 53.39 -1.10 -13.75
N GLY A 44 53.95 -1.71 -14.80
CA GLY A 44 53.22 -2.61 -15.70
C GLY A 44 52.99 -4.00 -15.11
N ILE A 45 52.25 -4.84 -15.85
CA ILE A 45 52.02 -6.23 -15.46
C ILE A 45 53.34 -7.01 -15.58
N LEU A 46 53.89 -7.44 -14.44
CA LEU A 46 55.17 -8.14 -14.33
C LEU A 46 55.06 -9.62 -14.73
N LEU A 47 54.62 -9.90 -15.95
CA LEU A 47 54.60 -11.24 -16.56
C LEU A 47 55.66 -11.32 -17.67
N PRO A 48 56.72 -12.13 -17.51
CA PRO A 48 57.79 -12.24 -18.51
C PRO A 48 57.29 -12.64 -19.90
N SER A 49 56.26 -13.48 -19.96
CA SER A 49 55.62 -13.93 -21.20
C SER A 49 54.80 -12.84 -21.90
N LEU A 50 54.37 -11.82 -21.16
CA LEU A 50 53.52 -10.74 -21.69
C LEU A 50 54.32 -9.71 -22.49
N ARG A 51 55.57 -9.44 -22.08
CA ARG A 51 56.48 -8.50 -22.79
C ARG A 51 56.60 -8.77 -24.29
N PRO A 52 56.84 -10.00 -24.77
CA PRO A 52 56.89 -10.30 -26.20
C PRO A 52 55.50 -10.38 -26.89
N MET A 53 54.42 -10.65 -26.14
CA MET A 53 53.07 -10.76 -26.71
C MET A 53 52.41 -9.40 -26.95
N LEU A 54 52.76 -8.42 -26.14
CA LEU A 54 52.21 -7.07 -26.18
C LEU A 54 52.39 -6.36 -27.55
N PRO A 55 53.57 -6.40 -28.22
CA PRO A 55 53.72 -5.91 -29.59
C PRO A 55 52.90 -6.69 -30.62
N LEU A 56 52.67 -7.98 -30.41
CA LEU A 56 51.81 -8.77 -31.29
C LEU A 56 50.36 -8.28 -31.20
N LEU A 57 49.88 -7.93 -30.00
CA LEU A 57 48.56 -7.34 -29.82
C LEU A 57 48.42 -5.98 -30.53
N ASP A 58 49.48 -5.16 -30.51
CA ASP A 58 49.50 -3.90 -31.25
C ASP A 58 49.36 -4.13 -32.76
N LEU A 59 50.03 -5.16 -33.32
CA LEU A 59 49.89 -5.54 -34.74
C LEU A 59 48.48 -6.01 -35.10
N HIS A 60 47.72 -6.54 -34.14
CA HIS A 60 46.32 -6.93 -34.32
C HIS A 60 45.35 -5.76 -34.04
N GLY A 61 45.86 -4.54 -33.84
CA GLY A 61 45.04 -3.34 -33.64
C GLY A 61 44.47 -3.19 -32.23
N VAL A 62 44.91 -3.99 -31.26
CA VAL A 62 44.48 -3.87 -29.86
C VAL A 62 45.31 -2.79 -29.18
N ARG A 63 44.66 -1.73 -28.69
CA ARG A 63 45.37 -0.66 -27.97
C ARG A 63 45.78 -1.17 -26.59
N ARG A 64 46.98 -0.79 -26.13
CA ARG A 64 47.49 -1.12 -24.79
C ARG A 64 46.54 -0.75 -23.66
N LEU A 65 45.87 0.40 -23.77
CA LEU A 65 44.87 0.83 -22.80
C LEU A 65 43.71 -0.16 -22.69
N ASP A 66 43.19 -0.64 -23.82
CA ASP A 66 42.06 -1.58 -23.86
C ASP A 66 42.46 -2.91 -23.22
N PHE A 67 43.67 -3.41 -23.53
CA PHE A 67 44.22 -4.62 -22.90
C PHE A 67 44.33 -4.47 -21.37
N HIS A 68 44.98 -3.41 -20.88
CA HIS A 68 45.16 -3.22 -19.43
C HIS A 68 43.82 -2.97 -18.71
N THR A 69 42.87 -2.29 -19.35
CA THR A 69 41.52 -2.10 -18.82
C THR A 69 40.80 -3.44 -18.70
N SER A 70 40.87 -4.29 -19.72
CA SER A 70 40.29 -5.64 -19.69
C SER A 70 40.90 -6.51 -18.59
N VAL A 71 42.23 -6.48 -18.41
CA VAL A 71 42.89 -7.21 -17.31
C VAL A 71 42.45 -6.69 -15.95
N LEU A 72 42.34 -5.37 -15.77
CA LEU A 72 41.89 -4.77 -14.53
C LEU A 72 40.46 -5.19 -14.17
N GLU A 73 39.55 -5.20 -15.15
CA GLU A 73 38.17 -5.63 -14.98
C GLU A 73 38.09 -7.11 -14.58
N GLU A 74 38.81 -7.99 -15.28
CA GLU A 74 38.85 -9.43 -14.96
C GLU A 74 39.40 -9.69 -13.55
N LEU A 75 40.47 -8.99 -13.15
CA LEU A 75 41.04 -9.11 -11.80
C LEU A 75 40.09 -8.58 -10.72
N ARG A 76 39.43 -7.45 -10.98
CA ARG A 76 38.41 -6.88 -10.10
C ARG A 76 37.28 -7.88 -9.88
N ASP A 77 36.77 -8.47 -10.95
CA ASP A 77 35.62 -9.36 -10.89
C ASP A 77 35.95 -10.66 -10.16
N ARG A 78 37.15 -11.24 -10.39
CA ARG A 78 37.66 -12.38 -9.61
C ARG A 78 37.82 -12.05 -8.13
N LEU A 79 38.31 -10.85 -7.80
CA LEU A 79 38.47 -10.44 -6.42
C LEU A 79 37.11 -10.26 -5.73
N VAL A 80 36.15 -9.62 -6.40
CA VAL A 80 34.76 -9.48 -5.93
C VAL A 80 34.13 -10.85 -5.68
N GLN A 81 34.31 -11.81 -6.60
CA GLN A 81 33.84 -13.18 -6.42
C GLN A 81 34.44 -13.82 -5.17
N HIS A 82 35.76 -13.72 -4.98
CA HIS A 82 36.42 -14.29 -3.82
C HIS A 82 35.99 -13.64 -2.49
N ILE A 83 35.72 -12.33 -2.49
CA ILE A 83 35.19 -11.64 -1.31
C ILE A 83 33.80 -12.17 -0.95
N ASN A 84 32.94 -12.43 -1.95
CA ASN A 84 31.63 -13.02 -1.72
C ASN A 84 31.72 -14.46 -1.16
N GLU A 85 32.65 -15.27 -1.66
CA GLU A 85 32.92 -16.61 -1.10
C GLU A 85 33.37 -16.54 0.38
N ILE A 86 34.16 -15.52 0.74
CA ILE A 86 34.53 -15.28 2.14
C ILE A 86 33.29 -14.84 2.94
N GLY A 87 32.47 -13.95 2.38
CA GLY A 87 31.25 -13.43 3.02
C GLY A 87 30.23 -14.51 3.36
N GLN A 88 30.12 -15.56 2.54
CA GLN A 88 29.24 -16.71 2.77
C GLN A 88 29.67 -17.61 3.94
N LYS A 89 30.92 -17.50 4.41
CA LYS A 89 31.38 -18.25 5.58
C LYS A 89 30.79 -17.66 6.86
N GLU A 90 30.91 -18.39 7.96
CA GLU A 90 30.50 -17.92 9.29
C GLU A 90 31.68 -17.91 10.27
N GLY A 91 31.55 -17.10 11.31
CA GLY A 91 32.48 -17.07 12.44
C GLY A 91 33.46 -15.89 12.47
N LYS A 92 34.16 -15.77 13.61
CA LYS A 92 35.03 -14.63 13.95
C LYS A 92 36.21 -14.44 12.98
N GLU A 93 36.73 -15.52 12.43
CA GLU A 93 37.86 -15.47 11.47
C GLU A 93 37.50 -14.74 10.17
N ARG A 94 36.28 -14.97 9.66
CA ARG A 94 35.75 -14.23 8.52
C ARG A 94 35.69 -12.74 8.84
N ASP A 95 35.09 -12.37 9.98
CA ASP A 95 34.89 -10.98 10.36
C ASP A 95 36.22 -10.24 10.50
N ARG A 96 37.22 -10.89 11.10
CA ARG A 96 38.58 -10.37 11.17
C ARG A 96 39.14 -10.12 9.78
N LYS A 97 39.07 -11.12 8.88
CA LYS A 97 39.60 -11.02 7.52
C LYS A 97 38.93 -9.89 6.72
N LEU A 98 37.61 -9.76 6.80
CA LEU A 98 36.87 -8.69 6.12
C LEU A 98 37.22 -7.30 6.67
N LYS A 99 37.36 -7.16 8.00
CA LYS A 99 37.81 -5.89 8.61
C LYS A 99 39.23 -5.50 8.20
N GLU A 100 40.14 -6.47 8.14
CA GLU A 100 41.51 -6.25 7.66
C GLU A 100 41.55 -5.85 6.19
N LEU A 101 40.77 -6.53 5.33
CA LEU A 101 40.64 -6.18 3.92
C LEU A 101 40.07 -4.77 3.77
N LEU A 102 39.00 -4.44 4.50
CA LEU A 102 38.38 -3.12 4.48
C LEU A 102 39.38 -2.04 4.88
N ALA A 103 40.14 -2.24 5.95
CA ALA A 103 41.13 -1.26 6.39
C ALA A 103 42.20 -0.98 5.34
N LYS A 104 42.63 -2.00 4.58
CA LYS A 104 43.62 -1.87 3.51
C LYS A 104 43.05 -1.26 2.23
N SER A 105 41.79 -1.55 1.90
CA SER A 105 41.17 -1.14 0.63
C SER A 105 40.40 0.17 0.71
N PHE A 106 39.96 0.60 1.89
CA PHE A 106 39.14 1.81 2.02
C PHE A 106 39.81 3.11 1.53
N PRO A 107 41.15 3.32 1.65
CA PRO A 107 41.79 4.52 1.10
C PRO A 107 41.54 4.73 -0.41
N VAL A 108 41.35 3.64 -1.17
CA VAL A 108 41.09 3.69 -2.62
C VAL A 108 39.59 3.71 -2.97
N VAL A 109 38.67 3.92 -2.02
CA VAL A 109 37.21 3.95 -2.27
C VAL A 109 36.79 5.01 -3.30
N ARG A 110 37.57 6.08 -3.44
CA ARG A 110 37.33 7.16 -4.42
C ARG A 110 37.81 6.81 -5.83
N VAL A 111 38.64 5.77 -5.99
CA VAL A 111 39.10 5.27 -7.29
C VAL A 111 37.97 4.44 -7.92
N LYS A 112 37.28 4.99 -8.92
CA LYS A 112 36.11 4.35 -9.56
C LYS A 112 36.36 2.90 -9.99
N ALA A 113 37.54 2.60 -10.53
CA ALA A 113 37.88 1.26 -10.99
C ALA A 113 37.99 0.21 -9.84
N LEU A 114 38.37 0.65 -8.63
CA LEU A 114 38.54 -0.22 -7.46
C LEU A 114 37.36 -0.15 -6.49
N ARG A 115 36.50 0.87 -6.61
CA ARG A 115 35.32 1.06 -5.77
C ARG A 115 34.43 -0.18 -5.65
N PRO A 116 34.13 -0.96 -6.71
CA PRO A 116 33.31 -2.17 -6.60
C PRO A 116 33.87 -3.20 -5.61
N VAL A 117 35.20 -3.30 -5.49
CA VAL A 117 35.87 -4.18 -4.51
C VAL A 117 35.58 -3.69 -3.10
N VAL A 118 35.74 -2.39 -2.84
CA VAL A 118 35.49 -1.79 -1.51
C VAL A 118 34.02 -1.93 -1.12
N MET A 119 33.09 -1.68 -2.05
CA MET A 119 31.66 -1.84 -1.81
C MET A 119 31.30 -3.29 -1.51
N CYS A 120 31.87 -4.25 -2.25
CA CYS A 120 31.70 -5.68 -1.97
C CYS A 120 32.18 -6.06 -0.56
N ILE A 121 33.33 -5.54 -0.11
CA ILE A 121 33.82 -5.78 1.25
C ILE A 121 32.86 -5.18 2.29
N LEU A 122 32.42 -3.93 2.09
CA LEU A 122 31.49 -3.26 2.98
C LEU A 122 30.19 -4.05 3.11
N ARG A 123 29.58 -4.49 2.00
CA ARG A 123 28.36 -5.29 1.97
C ARG A 123 28.47 -6.57 2.80
N ASN A 124 29.60 -7.27 2.68
CA ASN A 124 29.84 -8.53 3.39
C ASN A 124 30.28 -8.32 4.85
N THR A 125 30.57 -7.08 5.28
CA THR A 125 31.04 -6.79 6.64
C THR A 125 29.86 -6.57 7.59
N PRO A 126 29.63 -7.45 8.59
CA PRO A 126 28.43 -7.36 9.44
C PRO A 126 28.36 -6.10 10.30
N HIS A 127 29.52 -5.63 10.76
CA HIS A 127 29.65 -4.42 11.58
C HIS A 127 30.79 -3.55 11.03
N ILE A 128 30.41 -2.44 10.41
CA ILE A 128 31.32 -1.46 9.82
C ILE A 128 31.59 -0.37 10.85
N ASP A 129 32.87 -0.03 11.06
CA ASP A 129 33.24 1.06 11.98
C ASP A 129 32.71 2.42 11.48
N ASP A 130 32.18 3.23 12.39
CA ASP A 130 31.60 4.56 12.13
C ASP A 130 32.48 5.48 11.29
N LYS A 131 33.81 5.37 11.43
CA LYS A 131 34.77 6.19 10.66
C LYS A 131 34.58 6.02 9.16
N TYR A 132 34.21 4.82 8.70
CA TYR A 132 33.97 4.53 7.28
C TYR A 132 32.58 5.02 6.86
N LEU A 133 31.56 4.74 7.68
CA LEU A 133 30.18 5.18 7.41
C LEU A 133 30.08 6.70 7.28
N LYS A 134 30.78 7.46 8.14
CA LYS A 134 30.86 8.93 8.07
C LYS A 134 31.45 9.43 6.75
N VAL A 135 32.39 8.70 6.14
CA VAL A 135 32.95 9.07 4.83
C VAL A 135 31.94 8.80 3.73
N LEU A 136 31.24 7.66 3.77
CA LEU A 136 30.20 7.31 2.80
C LEU A 136 29.04 8.32 2.80
N VAL A 137 28.56 8.71 3.98
CA VAL A 137 27.44 9.68 4.12
C VAL A 137 27.81 11.08 3.62
N ARG A 138 29.08 11.49 3.76
CA ARG A 138 29.54 12.82 3.33
C ARG A 138 29.66 12.96 1.82
N ASP A 139 29.74 11.86 1.09
CA ASP A 139 29.93 11.84 -0.35
C ASP A 139 28.74 11.16 -1.03
N ARG A 140 27.93 11.94 -1.74
CA ARG A 140 26.70 11.46 -2.37
C ARG A 140 26.95 10.38 -3.42
N GLU A 141 28.07 10.42 -4.14
CA GLU A 141 28.40 9.39 -5.14
C GLU A 141 28.70 8.06 -4.44
N LEU A 142 29.50 8.11 -3.36
CA LEU A 142 29.80 6.90 -2.58
C LEU A 142 28.57 6.34 -1.89
N TYR A 143 27.71 7.18 -1.32
CA TYR A 143 26.47 6.74 -0.69
C TYR A 143 25.54 6.05 -1.70
N ASN A 144 25.35 6.63 -2.89
CA ASN A 144 24.49 6.06 -3.92
C ASN A 144 24.97 4.67 -4.37
N ASP A 145 26.29 4.48 -4.48
CA ASP A 145 26.92 3.23 -4.90
C ASP A 145 26.90 2.12 -3.82
N THR A 146 26.51 2.44 -2.58
CA THR A 146 26.46 1.45 -1.49
C THR A 146 25.22 0.56 -1.58
N ASP A 147 25.41 -0.73 -1.31
CA ASP A 147 24.32 -1.70 -1.16
C ASP A 147 23.44 -1.40 0.06
N THR A 148 22.20 -1.88 0.01
CA THR A 148 21.19 -1.69 1.08
C THR A 148 21.69 -2.22 2.43
N GLU A 149 22.47 -3.29 2.47
CA GLU A 149 23.07 -3.86 3.69
C GLU A 149 23.92 -2.84 4.44
N VAL A 150 24.71 -2.04 3.69
CA VAL A 150 25.57 -0.99 4.23
C VAL A 150 24.72 0.20 4.64
N LYS A 151 23.76 0.59 3.79
CA LYS A 151 22.82 1.68 4.09
C LYS A 151 22.00 1.41 5.35
N ARG A 152 21.59 0.15 5.61
CA ARG A 152 20.92 -0.25 6.87
C ARG A 152 21.76 0.09 8.10
N GLN A 153 23.08 -0.12 8.06
CA GLN A 153 23.96 0.25 9.17
C GLN A 153 24.03 1.78 9.35
N ILE A 154 23.98 2.55 8.26
CA ILE A 154 23.92 4.02 8.31
C ILE A 154 22.58 4.51 8.87
N TRP A 155 21.47 3.98 8.35
CA TRP A 155 20.11 4.41 8.68
C TRP A 155 19.75 4.16 10.14
N LYS A 156 20.28 3.09 10.75
CA LYS A 156 20.06 2.78 12.17
C LYS A 156 20.34 3.97 13.08
N ASP A 157 21.34 4.78 12.78
CA ASP A 157 21.75 5.91 13.62
C ASP A 157 21.52 7.28 12.96
N ASN A 158 20.83 7.30 11.81
CA ASN A 158 20.51 8.53 11.07
C ASN A 158 19.05 8.52 10.60
N GLN A 159 18.14 8.88 11.52
CA GLN A 159 16.70 8.86 11.27
C GLN A 159 16.24 9.78 10.15
N SER A 160 16.83 10.97 10.04
CA SER A 160 16.50 11.91 8.96
C SER A 160 16.84 11.34 7.60
N LEU A 161 18.03 10.76 7.44
CA LEU A 161 18.45 10.17 6.16
C LEU A 161 17.58 8.99 5.77
N PHE A 162 17.20 8.13 6.73
CA PHE A 162 16.27 7.04 6.45
C PHE A 162 14.86 7.55 6.10
N GLY A 163 14.40 8.59 6.79
CA GLY A 163 13.14 9.26 6.47
C GLY A 163 13.12 9.83 5.05
N ASP A 164 14.23 10.40 4.57
CA ASP A 164 14.36 10.92 3.21
C ASP A 164 14.27 9.83 2.14
N GLU A 165 14.76 8.61 2.42
CA GLU A 165 14.67 7.45 1.52
C GLU A 165 13.27 6.81 1.54
N VAL A 166 12.62 6.77 2.70
CA VAL A 166 11.32 6.10 2.89
C VAL A 166 10.14 6.99 2.48
N SER A 167 10.21 8.30 2.74
CA SER A 167 9.11 9.25 2.49
C SER A 167 8.58 9.24 1.04
N PRO A 168 9.43 9.18 -0.01
CA PRO A 168 8.98 9.05 -1.39
C PRO A 168 8.18 7.76 -1.63
N LEU A 169 8.60 6.64 -1.03
CA LEU A 169 7.90 5.36 -1.13
C LEU A 169 6.53 5.42 -0.46
N LEU A 170 6.45 6.02 0.74
CA LEU A 170 5.17 6.19 1.44
C LEU A 170 4.20 7.06 0.64
N SER A 171 4.70 8.13 0.02
CA SER A 171 3.90 9.02 -0.84
C SER A 171 3.44 8.30 -2.12
N GLN A 172 4.34 7.50 -2.73
CA GLN A 172 4.02 6.67 -3.89
C GLN A 172 2.92 5.65 -3.56
N TYR A 173 2.99 4.97 -2.42
CA TYR A 173 1.99 3.99 -2.01
C TYR A 173 0.59 4.58 -1.92
N ILE A 174 0.44 5.76 -1.29
CA ILE A 174 -0.85 6.44 -1.19
C ILE A 174 -1.38 6.80 -2.59
N LYS A 175 -0.51 7.34 -3.45
CA LYS A 175 -0.86 7.69 -4.82
C LYS A 175 -1.32 6.48 -5.64
N GLU A 176 -0.70 5.31 -5.45
CA GLU A 176 -1.12 4.06 -6.09
C GLU A 176 -2.54 3.65 -5.65
N LYS A 177 -2.85 3.74 -4.35
CA LYS A 177 -4.21 3.46 -3.84
C LYS A 177 -5.25 4.45 -4.35
N GLU A 178 -4.94 5.75 -4.35
CA GLU A 178 -5.81 6.79 -4.91
C GLU A 178 -6.05 6.58 -6.40
N THR A 179 -5.03 6.15 -7.16
CA THR A 179 -5.18 5.85 -8.59
C THR A 179 -6.20 4.75 -8.81
N VAL A 180 -6.17 3.67 -8.02
CA VAL A 180 -7.17 2.59 -8.10
C VAL A 180 -8.57 3.09 -7.72
N LEU A 181 -8.69 3.94 -6.70
CA LEU A 181 -9.98 4.46 -6.23
C LEU A 181 -10.64 5.39 -7.25
N PHE A 182 -9.86 6.24 -7.90
CA PHE A 182 -10.34 7.30 -8.81
C PHE A 182 -10.22 6.96 -10.31
N ASP A 183 -9.75 5.77 -10.67
CA ASP A 183 -9.75 5.30 -12.06
C ASP A 183 -11.20 5.21 -12.58
N HIS A 184 -11.50 5.94 -13.66
CA HIS A 184 -12.81 6.01 -14.29
C HIS A 184 -12.92 5.17 -15.57
N LEU A 185 -11.83 4.50 -15.98
CA LEU A 185 -11.79 3.66 -17.18
C LEU A 185 -11.83 2.18 -16.82
N ASN A 186 -11.22 1.80 -15.70
CA ASN A 186 -11.16 0.40 -15.27
C ASN A 186 -12.30 0.03 -14.30
N LEU A 187 -13.16 -0.89 -14.74
CA LEU A 187 -14.23 -1.50 -13.92
C LEU A 187 -13.93 -2.94 -13.48
N THR A 188 -12.85 -3.55 -13.95
CA THR A 188 -12.51 -4.95 -13.66
C THR A 188 -11.62 -5.10 -12.44
N ASN A 189 -10.78 -4.10 -12.14
CA ASN A 189 -9.87 -4.11 -10.99
C ASN A 189 -10.36 -3.17 -9.88
N LEU A 190 -11.40 -3.58 -9.15
CA LEU A 190 -11.94 -2.79 -8.03
C LEU A 190 -11.02 -2.84 -6.81
N PHE A 191 -11.15 -1.83 -5.95
CA PHE A 191 -10.27 -1.63 -4.79
C PHE A 191 -10.18 -2.86 -3.84
N PHE A 192 -11.29 -3.57 -3.64
CA PHE A 192 -11.36 -4.75 -2.75
C PHE A 192 -11.08 -6.09 -3.45
N THR A 193 -10.83 -6.09 -4.77
CA THR A 193 -10.59 -7.32 -5.55
C THR A 193 -9.24 -7.99 -5.25
N PRO A 194 -8.12 -7.26 -5.09
CA PRO A 194 -6.82 -7.89 -4.87
C PRO A 194 -6.77 -8.70 -3.58
N SER A 195 -6.30 -9.95 -3.67
CA SER A 195 -6.09 -10.80 -2.49
C SER A 195 -4.99 -10.23 -1.60
N PRO A 196 -4.99 -10.53 -0.28
CA PRO A 196 -3.95 -10.03 0.61
C PRO A 196 -2.52 -10.39 0.18
N LYS A 197 -2.35 -11.54 -0.49
CA LYS A 197 -1.04 -11.96 -1.04
C LYS A 197 -0.61 -11.09 -2.21
N VAL A 198 -1.51 -10.76 -3.14
CA VAL A 198 -1.19 -9.88 -4.27
C VAL A 198 -0.84 -8.48 -3.78
N ARG A 199 -1.60 -7.94 -2.82
CA ARG A 199 -1.40 -6.57 -2.31
C ARG A 199 0.01 -6.33 -1.78
N ARG A 200 0.52 -7.24 -0.95
CA ARG A 200 1.85 -7.12 -0.33
C ARG A 200 3.01 -7.41 -1.28
N GLN A 201 2.76 -7.92 -2.50
CA GLN A 201 3.76 -8.05 -3.57
C GLN A 201 3.97 -6.74 -4.34
N GLY A 202 3.25 -5.66 -3.99
CA GLY A 202 3.46 -4.34 -4.58
C GLY A 202 4.89 -3.83 -4.39
N GLU A 203 5.37 -3.07 -5.38
CA GLU A 203 6.76 -2.59 -5.45
C GLU A 203 7.18 -1.84 -4.18
N VAL A 204 6.34 -0.94 -3.68
CA VAL A 204 6.64 -0.17 -2.47
C VAL A 204 6.80 -1.07 -1.24
N VAL A 205 5.88 -2.02 -1.04
CA VAL A 205 5.92 -2.92 0.14
C VAL A 205 7.17 -3.78 0.11
N GLN A 206 7.51 -4.33 -1.05
CA GLN A 206 8.71 -5.14 -1.25
C GLN A 206 10.00 -4.32 -1.06
N LYS A 207 10.05 -3.09 -1.59
CA LYS A 207 11.18 -2.18 -1.36
C LYS A 207 11.35 -1.82 0.11
N LEU A 208 10.27 -1.52 0.83
CA LEU A 208 10.33 -1.23 2.26
C LEU A 208 10.79 -2.44 3.06
N ALA A 209 10.25 -3.63 2.79
CA ALA A 209 10.68 -4.88 3.43
C ALA A 209 12.17 -5.14 3.17
N HIS A 210 12.65 -4.95 1.94
CA HIS A 210 14.07 -5.04 1.60
C HIS A 210 14.91 -3.99 2.34
N MET A 211 14.50 -2.73 2.40
CA MET A 211 15.21 -1.66 3.12
C MET A 211 15.32 -1.96 4.61
N ILE A 212 14.30 -2.55 5.23
CA ILE A 212 14.29 -2.91 6.65
C ILE A 212 15.18 -4.13 6.91
N GLY A 213 15.08 -5.17 6.07
CA GLY A 213 15.75 -6.45 6.29
C GLY A 213 15.42 -7.00 7.69
N ASN A 214 16.45 -7.41 8.44
CA ASN A 214 16.29 -7.98 9.79
C ASN A 214 16.39 -6.91 10.91
N SER A 215 16.37 -5.63 10.56
CA SER A 215 16.62 -4.55 11.53
C SER A 215 15.34 -4.11 12.23
N VAL A 216 15.10 -4.61 13.45
CA VAL A 216 13.97 -4.20 14.32
C VAL A 216 13.91 -2.68 14.49
N LYS A 217 15.06 -2.01 14.70
CA LYS A 217 15.12 -0.54 14.82
C LYS A 217 14.58 0.18 13.59
N LEU A 218 14.87 -0.30 12.38
CA LEU A 218 14.38 0.32 11.14
C LEU A 218 12.89 0.03 10.94
N TYR A 219 12.44 -1.17 11.30
CA TYR A 219 11.02 -1.53 11.31
C TYR A 219 10.23 -0.58 12.22
N ASP A 220 10.68 -0.39 13.46
CA ASP A 220 10.05 0.51 14.44
C ASP A 220 10.00 1.96 13.93
N MET A 221 11.05 2.42 13.27
CA MET A 221 11.08 3.76 12.65
C MET A 221 10.04 3.89 11.54
N VAL A 222 9.88 2.88 10.68
CA VAL A 222 8.81 2.88 9.66
C VAL A 222 7.44 2.91 10.33
N LEU A 223 7.21 2.08 11.36
CA LEU A 223 5.94 2.11 12.10
C LEU A 223 5.67 3.48 12.74
N GLN A 224 6.69 4.16 13.27
CA GLN A 224 6.57 5.51 13.80
C GLN A 224 6.21 6.53 12.70
N PHE A 225 6.82 6.42 11.52
CA PHE A 225 6.45 7.25 10.37
C PHE A 225 4.99 7.02 9.94
N LEU A 226 4.55 5.76 9.87
CA LEU A 226 3.17 5.42 9.53
C LEU A 226 2.17 5.99 10.55
N ARG A 227 2.45 5.87 11.86
CA ARG A 227 1.62 6.47 12.92
C ARG A 227 1.54 7.99 12.79
N THR A 228 2.70 8.63 12.59
CA THR A 228 2.79 10.10 12.45
C THR A 228 2.00 10.60 11.23
N LEU A 229 2.15 9.92 10.09
CA LEU A 229 1.46 10.27 8.87
C LEU A 229 -0.04 10.00 8.99
N PHE A 230 -0.44 8.86 9.57
CA PHE A 230 -1.84 8.55 9.84
C PHE A 230 -2.52 9.63 10.69
N LEU A 231 -1.87 10.09 11.77
CA LEU A 231 -2.39 11.17 12.60
C LEU A 231 -2.51 12.48 11.82
N ARG A 232 -1.45 12.86 11.10
CA ARG A 232 -1.35 14.15 10.42
C ARG A 232 -2.28 14.27 9.21
N THR A 233 -2.44 13.22 8.42
CA THR A 233 -3.19 13.27 7.15
C THR A 233 -4.56 12.63 7.24
N ARG A 234 -4.84 11.86 8.31
CA ARG A 234 -6.04 11.02 8.44
C ARG A 234 -6.19 9.97 7.34
N ASN A 235 -5.13 9.67 6.59
CA ASN A 235 -5.18 8.69 5.51
C ASN A 235 -5.07 7.26 6.06
N ILE A 236 -6.17 6.53 6.00
CA ILE A 236 -6.30 5.15 6.48
C ILE A 236 -5.42 4.15 5.73
N HIS A 237 -4.93 4.46 4.53
CA HIS A 237 -4.06 3.55 3.78
C HIS A 237 -2.68 3.36 4.42
N TYR A 238 -2.25 4.23 5.35
CA TYR A 238 -1.09 3.94 6.18
C TYR A 238 -1.31 2.77 7.15
N CYS A 239 -2.57 2.54 7.56
CA CYS A 239 -2.96 1.36 8.32
C CYS A 239 -2.90 0.10 7.45
N THR A 240 -3.35 0.19 6.20
CA THR A 240 -3.18 -0.88 5.20
C THR A 240 -1.69 -1.23 5.02
N LEU A 241 -0.83 -0.21 4.85
CA LEU A 241 0.61 -0.42 4.66
C LEU A 241 1.27 -1.05 5.88
N ARG A 242 0.84 -0.69 7.10
CA ARG A 242 1.31 -1.35 8.34
C ARG A 242 1.05 -2.86 8.29
N ALA A 243 -0.18 -3.26 7.98
CA ALA A 243 -0.57 -4.67 7.94
C ALA A 243 0.13 -5.41 6.79
N GLU A 244 0.18 -4.83 5.58
CA GLU A 244 0.85 -5.42 4.42
C GLU A 244 2.35 -5.60 4.64
N LEU A 245 3.02 -4.63 5.27
CA LEU A 245 4.46 -4.69 5.55
C LEU A 245 4.79 -5.79 6.57
N LEU A 246 4.01 -5.91 7.65
CA LEU A 246 4.18 -6.97 8.63
C LEU A 246 3.99 -8.35 7.99
N MET A 247 2.98 -8.51 7.14
CA MET A 247 2.75 -9.76 6.43
C MET A 247 3.79 -10.04 5.33
N ALA A 248 4.38 -9.01 4.71
CA ALA A 248 5.49 -9.18 3.79
C ALA A 248 6.75 -9.69 4.50
N LEU A 249 7.06 -9.15 5.68
CA LEU A 249 8.18 -9.63 6.51
C LEU A 249 7.95 -11.04 7.05
N HIS A 250 6.69 -11.41 7.35
CA HIS A 250 6.30 -12.79 7.64
C HIS A 250 6.56 -13.72 6.45
N ASP A 251 6.15 -13.33 5.24
CA ASP A 251 6.38 -14.13 4.03
C ASP A 251 7.88 -14.29 3.70
N LEU A 252 8.71 -13.34 4.12
CA LEU A 252 10.18 -13.39 4.03
C LEU A 252 10.84 -14.11 5.22
N GLU A 253 10.05 -14.65 6.16
CA GLU A 253 10.50 -15.38 7.34
C GLU A 253 11.48 -14.61 8.25
N VAL A 254 11.31 -13.28 8.36
CA VAL A 254 12.18 -12.41 9.18
C VAL A 254 11.84 -12.56 10.67
N GLN A 255 12.34 -13.64 11.29
CA GLN A 255 12.06 -14.01 12.69
C GLN A 255 12.41 -12.91 13.70
N ASP A 256 13.46 -12.14 13.43
CA ASP A 256 13.90 -11.03 14.29
C ASP A 256 12.80 -9.98 14.51
N ILE A 257 11.90 -9.79 13.53
CA ILE A 257 10.80 -8.82 13.59
C ILE A 257 9.50 -9.52 14.01
N ILE A 258 9.13 -10.63 13.37
CA ILE A 258 7.82 -11.25 13.59
C ILE A 258 7.67 -11.90 14.98
N SER A 259 8.80 -12.21 15.65
CA SER A 259 8.78 -12.74 17.03
C SER A 259 8.59 -11.65 18.08
N VAL A 260 8.92 -10.40 17.76
CA VAL A 260 8.84 -9.26 18.70
C VAL A 260 7.62 -8.38 18.45
N ASP A 261 7.08 -8.33 17.23
CA ASP A 261 5.89 -7.54 16.93
C ASP A 261 4.65 -8.14 17.64
N PRO A 262 3.99 -7.39 18.54
CA PRO A 262 2.88 -7.90 19.35
C PRO A 262 1.60 -8.12 18.53
N CYS A 263 1.49 -7.50 17.35
CA CYS A 263 0.33 -7.58 16.46
C CYS A 263 0.45 -8.70 15.43
N HIS A 264 1.61 -9.36 15.30
CA HIS A 264 1.88 -10.36 14.27
C HIS A 264 0.83 -11.48 14.24
N LYS A 265 0.63 -12.19 15.36
CA LYS A 265 -0.31 -13.32 15.42
C LYS A 265 -1.76 -12.90 15.12
N PHE A 266 -2.16 -11.74 15.64
CA PHE A 266 -3.49 -11.18 15.38
C PHE A 266 -3.67 -10.83 13.90
N THR A 267 -2.70 -10.11 13.33
CA THR A 267 -2.73 -9.69 11.91
C THR A 267 -2.73 -10.89 11.00
N TRP A 268 -1.96 -11.94 11.30
CA TRP A 268 -1.93 -13.18 10.53
C TRP A 268 -3.27 -13.94 10.57
N CYS A 269 -3.88 -14.04 11.76
CA CYS A 269 -5.21 -14.66 11.92
C CYS A 269 -6.29 -13.86 11.17
N LEU A 270 -6.26 -12.52 11.26
CA LEU A 270 -7.17 -11.64 10.54
C LEU A 270 -6.96 -11.72 9.01
N ASP A 271 -5.71 -11.76 8.53
CA ASP A 271 -5.37 -11.93 7.10
C ASP A 271 -5.96 -13.23 6.55
N ALA A 272 -5.90 -14.31 7.32
CA ALA A 272 -6.53 -15.58 6.97
C ALA A 272 -8.05 -15.48 6.86
N CYS A 273 -8.70 -14.78 7.79
CA CYS A 273 -10.13 -14.51 7.76
C CYS A 273 -10.53 -13.69 6.52
N ILE A 274 -9.78 -12.62 6.22
CA ILE A 274 -10.01 -11.76 5.04
C ILE A 274 -9.86 -12.58 3.75
N ARG A 275 -8.79 -13.37 3.65
CA ARG A 275 -8.51 -14.21 2.47
C ARG A 275 -9.62 -15.22 2.21
N GLU A 276 -10.12 -15.87 3.25
CA GLU A 276 -11.14 -16.91 3.16
C GLU A 276 -12.57 -16.35 3.20
N LYS A 277 -12.74 -15.04 3.40
CA LYS A 277 -14.03 -14.35 3.50
C LYS A 277 -14.97 -15.00 4.53
N ASN A 278 -14.42 -15.60 5.58
CA ASN A 278 -15.14 -16.32 6.64
C ASN A 278 -14.42 -16.25 7.99
N VAL A 279 -15.20 -16.26 9.10
CA VAL A 279 -14.70 -16.44 10.47
C VAL A 279 -15.40 -17.65 11.08
N ASP A 280 -14.66 -18.74 11.29
CA ASP A 280 -15.17 -19.89 12.04
C ASP A 280 -15.05 -19.69 13.56
N ILE A 281 -15.63 -20.61 14.33
CA ILE A 281 -15.61 -20.58 15.80
C ILE A 281 -14.17 -20.61 16.34
N LYS A 282 -13.24 -21.31 15.68
CA LYS A 282 -11.86 -21.44 16.14
C LYS A 282 -11.12 -20.12 16.00
N ARG A 283 -11.15 -19.51 14.81
CA ARG A 283 -10.54 -18.21 14.53
C ARG A 283 -11.17 -17.10 15.34
N SER A 284 -12.49 -17.13 15.53
CA SER A 284 -13.18 -16.19 16.42
C SER A 284 -12.62 -16.27 17.84
N ARG A 285 -12.42 -17.48 18.40
CA ARG A 285 -11.81 -17.64 19.72
C ARG A 285 -10.35 -17.20 19.77
N GLU A 286 -9.57 -17.42 18.71
CA GLU A 286 -8.18 -16.95 18.61
C GLU A 286 -8.12 -15.41 18.59
N LEU A 287 -8.89 -14.76 17.73
CA LEU A 287 -8.98 -13.30 17.64
C LEU A 287 -9.44 -12.68 18.96
N GLN A 288 -10.47 -13.26 19.58
CA GLN A 288 -10.93 -12.84 20.90
C GLN A 288 -9.84 -13.03 21.96
N GLY A 289 -9.18 -14.18 21.96
CA GLY A 289 -8.08 -14.49 22.89
C GLY A 289 -6.93 -13.49 22.79
N PHE A 290 -6.58 -13.03 21.58
CA PHE A 290 -5.56 -11.99 21.41
C PHE A 290 -5.98 -10.67 22.05
N LEU A 291 -7.21 -10.19 21.82
CA LEU A 291 -7.71 -8.96 22.45
C LEU A 291 -7.79 -9.09 23.98
N ASP A 292 -8.31 -10.20 24.47
CA ASP A 292 -8.50 -10.43 25.92
C ASP A 292 -7.17 -10.71 26.65
N SER A 293 -6.10 -11.10 25.93
CA SER A 293 -4.77 -11.38 26.51
C SER A 293 -3.94 -10.13 26.82
N ILE A 294 -4.41 -8.94 26.42
CA ILE A 294 -3.69 -7.69 26.61
C ILE A 294 -3.65 -7.35 28.11
N LYS A 295 -2.46 -7.40 28.69
CA LYS A 295 -2.24 -7.17 30.12
C LYS A 295 -2.25 -5.68 30.45
N ARG A 296 -2.62 -5.36 31.69
CA ARG A 296 -2.45 -4.02 32.25
C ARG A 296 -0.98 -3.58 32.15
N GLY A 297 -0.74 -2.36 31.70
CA GLY A 297 0.60 -1.80 31.43
C GLY A 297 1.12 -2.05 30.01
N HIS A 298 0.44 -2.85 29.18
CA HIS A 298 0.78 -3.09 27.77
C HIS A 298 -0.32 -2.61 26.82
N GLU A 299 -1.16 -1.67 27.28
CA GLU A 299 -2.33 -1.23 26.52
C GLU A 299 -1.94 -0.55 25.21
N GLN A 300 -0.72 -0.01 25.07
CA GLN A 300 -0.21 0.57 23.82
C GLN A 300 -0.37 -0.37 22.60
N VAL A 301 -0.35 -1.68 22.81
CA VAL A 301 -0.61 -2.69 21.77
C VAL A 301 -2.00 -2.53 21.15
N LEU A 302 -3.00 -2.07 21.91
CA LEU A 302 -4.34 -1.76 21.38
C LEU A 302 -4.29 -0.70 20.29
N GLY A 303 -3.41 0.29 20.40
CA GLY A 303 -3.22 1.30 19.36
C GLY A 303 -2.81 0.66 18.04
N ASP A 304 -1.85 -0.26 18.08
CA ASP A 304 -1.36 -0.95 16.89
C ASP A 304 -2.38 -1.95 16.31
N LEU A 305 -3.10 -2.68 17.17
CA LEU A 305 -4.20 -3.55 16.74
C LEU A 305 -5.35 -2.75 16.13
N SER A 306 -5.65 -1.58 16.70
CA SER A 306 -6.67 -0.67 16.17
C SER A 306 -6.28 -0.14 14.80
N MET A 307 -5.01 0.18 14.54
CA MET A 307 -4.54 0.50 13.19
C MET A 307 -4.79 -0.66 12.24
N THR A 308 -4.40 -1.89 12.60
CA THR A 308 -4.64 -3.07 11.75
C THR A 308 -6.14 -3.24 11.43
N LEU A 309 -7.03 -2.94 12.39
CA LEU A 309 -8.48 -3.01 12.19
C LEU A 309 -9.10 -1.81 11.47
N CYS A 310 -8.39 -0.67 11.45
CA CYS A 310 -8.76 0.53 10.70
C CYS A 310 -8.44 0.38 9.20
N ASP A 311 -7.69 -0.65 8.81
CA ASP A 311 -7.47 -1.02 7.41
C ASP A 311 -8.82 -1.20 6.67
N PRO A 312 -9.08 -0.49 5.55
CA PRO A 312 -10.26 -0.68 4.72
C PRO A 312 -10.64 -2.13 4.43
N TYR A 313 -9.65 -3.01 4.20
CA TYR A 313 -9.91 -4.42 3.91
C TYR A 313 -10.44 -5.17 5.14
N ALA A 314 -9.95 -4.83 6.34
CA ALA A 314 -10.47 -5.36 7.59
C ALA A 314 -11.89 -4.85 7.84
N ILE A 315 -12.16 -3.55 7.68
CA ILE A 315 -13.50 -2.97 7.84
C ILE A 315 -14.50 -3.64 6.88
N ASN A 316 -14.14 -3.76 5.59
CA ASN A 316 -14.96 -4.43 4.58
C ASN A 316 -15.27 -5.87 4.96
N PHE A 317 -14.26 -6.61 5.44
CA PHE A 317 -14.44 -7.98 5.89
C PHE A 317 -15.36 -8.09 7.11
N LEU A 318 -15.13 -7.28 8.15
CA LEU A 318 -15.91 -7.31 9.38
C LEU A 318 -17.38 -6.97 9.11
N ALA A 319 -17.63 -5.89 8.36
CA ALA A 319 -18.98 -5.43 8.05
C ALA A 319 -19.72 -6.41 7.12
N THR A 320 -19.08 -6.91 6.07
CA THR A 320 -19.69 -7.89 5.17
C THR A 320 -19.99 -9.21 5.90
N SER A 321 -19.08 -9.67 6.76
CA SER A 321 -19.28 -10.86 7.59
C SER A 321 -20.44 -10.66 8.58
N ALA A 322 -20.56 -9.48 9.19
CA ALA A 322 -21.68 -9.14 10.06
C ALA A 322 -23.02 -9.19 9.31
N THR A 323 -23.11 -8.59 8.11
CA THR A 323 -24.32 -8.64 7.27
C THR A 323 -24.70 -10.08 6.91
N LYS A 324 -23.72 -10.92 6.54
CA LYS A 324 -23.96 -12.36 6.26
C LYS A 324 -24.49 -13.11 7.47
N ILE A 325 -23.94 -12.85 8.67
CA ILE A 325 -24.44 -13.45 9.90
C ILE A 325 -25.87 -12.99 10.17
N LEU A 326 -26.19 -11.70 10.04
CA LEU A 326 -27.55 -11.21 10.22
C LEU A 326 -28.56 -11.91 9.29
N GLN A 327 -28.20 -12.13 8.02
CA GLN A 327 -29.04 -12.92 7.08
C GLN A 327 -29.24 -14.35 7.54
N HIS A 328 -28.18 -15.00 8.02
CA HIS A 328 -28.27 -16.35 8.57
C HIS A 328 -29.15 -16.41 9.82
N LEU A 329 -29.06 -15.39 10.68
CA LEU A 329 -29.88 -15.30 11.89
C LEU A 329 -31.37 -15.11 11.57
N ILE A 330 -31.68 -14.30 10.55
CA ILE A 330 -33.06 -14.14 10.02
C ILE A 330 -33.61 -15.50 9.57
N ASN A 331 -32.85 -16.22 8.75
CA ASN A 331 -33.29 -17.51 8.20
C ASN A 331 -33.47 -18.61 9.28
N ASN A 332 -32.78 -18.48 10.41
CA ASN A 332 -32.85 -19.41 11.52
C ASN A 332 -33.72 -18.89 12.68
N GLU A 333 -34.42 -17.77 12.52
CA GLU A 333 -35.28 -17.15 13.54
C GLU A 333 -34.55 -16.91 14.89
N SER A 334 -33.29 -16.47 14.82
CA SER A 334 -32.41 -16.31 15.98
C SER A 334 -32.02 -14.86 16.22
N LEU A 335 -31.73 -14.51 17.48
CA LEU A 335 -31.47 -13.12 17.86
C LEU A 335 -29.98 -12.75 17.72
N PRO A 336 -29.65 -11.51 17.28
CA PRO A 336 -28.27 -11.03 17.17
C PRO A 336 -27.44 -11.15 18.43
N ARG A 337 -28.06 -10.87 19.59
CA ARG A 337 -27.40 -10.86 20.90
C ARG A 337 -26.90 -12.25 21.34
N ASP A 338 -27.42 -13.32 20.75
CA ASP A 338 -27.05 -14.69 21.11
C ASP A 338 -25.86 -15.19 20.26
N ASN A 339 -25.49 -14.45 19.20
CA ASN A 339 -24.38 -14.81 18.32
C ASN A 339 -23.07 -14.17 18.79
N THR A 340 -22.21 -14.96 19.43
CA THR A 340 -20.92 -14.48 19.98
C THR A 340 -19.94 -14.01 18.91
N ILE A 341 -19.98 -14.59 17.71
CA ILE A 341 -19.10 -14.18 16.59
C ILE A 341 -19.49 -12.78 16.13
N LEU A 342 -20.79 -12.51 15.95
CA LEU A 342 -21.28 -11.19 15.59
C LEU A 342 -20.85 -10.13 16.61
N ILE A 343 -21.00 -10.41 17.91
CA ILE A 343 -20.56 -9.50 18.98
C ILE A 343 -19.06 -9.21 18.88
N LEU A 344 -18.23 -10.23 18.62
CA LEU A 344 -16.79 -10.05 18.43
C LEU A 344 -16.49 -9.18 17.20
N LEU A 345 -17.14 -9.41 16.06
CA LEU A 345 -16.94 -8.60 14.85
C LEU A 345 -17.28 -7.13 15.10
N LEU A 346 -18.36 -6.86 15.84
CA LEU A 346 -18.76 -5.49 16.20
C LEU A 346 -17.79 -4.83 17.17
N ARG A 347 -17.27 -5.58 18.15
CA ARG A 347 -16.20 -5.11 19.05
C ARG A 347 -14.94 -4.75 18.26
N MET A 348 -14.51 -5.62 17.35
CA MET A 348 -13.35 -5.38 16.48
C MET A 348 -13.56 -4.18 15.56
N LEU A 349 -14.75 -4.04 14.99
CA LEU A 349 -15.11 -2.91 14.14
C LEU A 349 -15.09 -1.60 14.94
N ALA A 350 -15.66 -1.58 16.16
CA ALA A 350 -15.60 -0.42 17.05
C ALA A 350 -14.15 -0.02 17.39
N LEU A 351 -13.29 -1.01 17.66
CA LEU A 351 -11.87 -0.80 17.94
C LEU A 351 -11.15 -0.17 16.74
N GLY A 352 -11.33 -0.69 15.53
CA GLY A 352 -10.74 -0.14 14.31
C GLY A 352 -11.20 1.29 13.99
N LEU A 353 -12.50 1.57 14.16
CA LEU A 353 -13.07 2.90 13.91
C LEU A 353 -12.59 3.96 14.93
N SER A 354 -12.09 3.52 16.09
CA SER A 354 -11.55 4.38 17.15
C SER A 354 -10.04 4.59 17.06
N ALA A 355 -9.37 3.98 16.06
CA ALA A 355 -7.91 3.94 15.99
C ALA A 355 -7.25 5.33 15.99
N TRP A 356 -7.76 6.25 15.17
CA TRP A 356 -7.21 7.62 15.09
C TRP A 356 -7.30 8.32 16.45
N VAL A 357 -8.47 8.30 17.08
CA VAL A 357 -8.71 8.95 18.39
C VAL A 357 -7.86 8.30 19.48
N MET A 358 -7.75 6.98 19.48
CA MET A 358 -6.95 6.23 20.45
C MET A 358 -5.46 6.60 20.38
N ILE A 359 -4.93 6.74 19.17
CA ILE A 359 -3.52 7.07 18.96
C ILE A 359 -3.26 8.56 19.21
N ASP A 360 -4.18 9.44 18.82
CA ASP A 360 -4.06 10.88 19.06
C ASP A 360 -4.10 11.21 20.56
N SER A 361 -5.10 10.67 21.28
CA SER A 361 -5.28 10.89 22.71
C SER A 361 -4.27 10.15 23.60
N GLN A 362 -3.60 9.13 23.06
CA GLN A 362 -2.78 8.17 23.81
C GLN A 362 -3.57 7.42 24.91
N GLU A 363 -4.90 7.40 24.82
CA GLU A 363 -5.76 6.65 25.72
C GLU A 363 -6.08 5.27 25.13
N PHE A 364 -5.22 4.31 25.42
CA PHE A 364 -5.35 2.94 24.92
C PHE A 364 -6.38 2.14 25.72
N LYS A 365 -7.66 2.34 25.41
CA LYS A 365 -8.78 1.59 26.01
C LYS A 365 -9.72 1.11 24.91
N GLU A 366 -10.24 -0.08 25.09
CA GLU A 366 -11.26 -0.58 24.17
C GLU A 366 -12.54 0.27 24.26
N PRO A 367 -13.10 0.68 23.11
CA PRO A 367 -14.36 1.40 23.08
C PRO A 367 -15.49 0.47 23.54
N LYS A 368 -16.35 0.97 24.43
CA LYS A 368 -17.52 0.21 24.88
C LYS A 368 -18.55 0.17 23.76
N LEU A 369 -18.92 -1.03 23.32
CA LEU A 369 -20.04 -1.22 22.40
C LEU A 369 -21.37 -0.98 23.15
N ASP A 370 -22.17 -0.02 22.68
CA ASP A 370 -23.48 0.22 23.29
C ASP A 370 -24.40 -0.99 23.09
N SER A 371 -24.94 -1.51 24.19
CA SER A 371 -25.92 -2.59 24.22
C SER A 371 -27.17 -2.31 23.36
N GLN A 372 -27.51 -1.04 23.14
CA GLN A 372 -28.63 -0.66 22.27
C GLN A 372 -28.37 -0.99 20.80
N ILE A 373 -27.10 -1.09 20.38
CA ILE A 373 -26.76 -1.55 19.03
C ILE A 373 -27.27 -2.99 18.83
N LEU A 374 -27.01 -3.88 19.79
CA LEU A 374 -27.43 -5.28 19.72
C LEU A 374 -28.94 -5.48 19.92
N THR A 375 -29.56 -4.64 20.77
CA THR A 375 -30.94 -4.86 21.24
C THR A 375 -31.99 -4.04 20.52
N LYS A 376 -31.61 -2.94 19.85
CA LYS A 376 -32.53 -2.07 19.10
C LYS A 376 -32.12 -1.92 17.63
N PHE A 377 -30.87 -1.50 17.38
CA PHE A 377 -30.43 -1.22 16.01
C PHE A 377 -30.39 -2.49 15.14
N LEU A 378 -29.71 -3.56 15.58
CA LEU A 378 -29.61 -4.78 14.77
C LEU A 378 -30.97 -5.44 14.51
N PRO A 379 -31.90 -5.56 15.49
CA PRO A 379 -33.26 -6.00 15.20
C PRO A 379 -34.00 -5.10 14.19
N ALA A 380 -33.85 -3.77 14.29
CA ALA A 380 -34.45 -2.86 13.33
C ALA A 380 -33.84 -3.00 11.92
N LEU A 381 -32.52 -3.22 11.83
CA LEU A 381 -31.82 -3.52 10.58
C LEU A 381 -32.26 -4.87 10.00
N MET A 382 -32.42 -5.90 10.84
CA MET A 382 -32.96 -7.19 10.41
C MET A 382 -34.39 -7.08 9.90
N SER A 383 -35.23 -6.24 10.52
CA SER A 383 -36.58 -5.98 10.02
C SER A 383 -36.56 -5.42 8.59
N LEU A 384 -35.65 -4.48 8.30
CA LEU A 384 -35.42 -4.00 6.93
C LEU A 384 -35.00 -5.12 5.99
N MET A 385 -34.06 -5.96 6.43
CA MET A 385 -33.57 -7.09 5.64
C MET A 385 -34.66 -8.12 5.36
N VAL A 386 -35.62 -8.31 6.29
CA VAL A 386 -36.79 -9.15 6.10
C VAL A 386 -37.74 -8.54 5.08
N ASP A 387 -38.05 -7.23 5.18
CA ASP A 387 -38.86 -6.54 4.17
C ASP A 387 -38.30 -6.74 2.75
N ASP A 388 -36.98 -6.57 2.61
CA ASP A 388 -36.28 -6.75 1.34
C ASP A 388 -36.38 -8.19 0.83
N GLN A 389 -36.23 -9.20 1.71
CA GLN A 389 -36.39 -10.61 1.36
C GLN A 389 -37.83 -10.95 0.95
N VAL A 390 -38.83 -10.39 1.64
CA VAL A 390 -40.24 -10.57 1.31
C VAL A 390 -40.53 -9.98 -0.07
N ARG A 391 -40.08 -8.76 -0.37
CA ARG A 391 -40.22 -8.15 -1.70
C ARG A 391 -39.53 -8.98 -2.79
N ALA A 392 -38.32 -9.47 -2.51
CA ALA A 392 -37.56 -10.30 -3.44
C ALA A 392 -38.18 -11.68 -3.70
N LEU A 393 -38.90 -12.24 -2.71
CA LEU A 393 -39.66 -13.48 -2.89
C LEU A 393 -40.94 -13.21 -3.69
N ASN A 394 -41.68 -12.15 -3.34
CA ASN A 394 -42.92 -11.77 -4.02
C ASN A 394 -42.71 -11.54 -5.53
N SER A 395 -41.59 -10.91 -5.92
CA SER A 395 -41.28 -10.68 -7.34
C SER A 395 -41.02 -11.97 -8.14
N LYS A 396 -40.80 -13.11 -7.48
CA LYS A 396 -40.60 -14.43 -8.11
C LYS A 396 -41.86 -15.28 -8.13
N LEU A 397 -42.88 -14.91 -7.36
CA LEU A 397 -44.15 -15.61 -7.32
C LEU A 397 -45.03 -15.21 -8.52
N PRO A 398 -45.98 -16.06 -8.93
CA PRO A 398 -46.96 -15.69 -9.95
C PRO A 398 -47.70 -14.41 -9.54
N PRO A 399 -47.92 -13.46 -10.46
CA PRO A 399 -48.51 -12.17 -10.12
C PRO A 399 -50.00 -12.35 -9.77
N ASP A 400 -50.33 -12.36 -8.48
CA ASP A 400 -51.64 -11.95 -8.00
C ASP A 400 -51.61 -10.43 -7.79
N GLU A 401 -52.35 -9.68 -8.62
CA GLU A 401 -52.32 -8.22 -8.63
C GLU A 401 -52.67 -7.62 -7.26
N ARG A 402 -53.56 -8.26 -6.48
CA ARG A 402 -54.01 -7.74 -5.19
C ARG A 402 -53.03 -8.09 -4.08
N GLU A 403 -52.63 -9.35 -3.98
CA GLU A 403 -51.70 -9.79 -2.93
C GLU A 403 -50.29 -9.19 -3.12
N SER A 404 -49.85 -9.06 -4.38
CA SER A 404 -48.58 -8.40 -4.70
C SER A 404 -48.61 -6.91 -4.33
N ALA A 405 -49.71 -6.21 -4.61
CA ALA A 405 -49.85 -4.81 -4.25
C ALA A 405 -49.83 -4.60 -2.74
N ILE A 406 -50.53 -5.44 -1.97
CA ILE A 406 -50.51 -5.39 -0.50
C ILE A 406 -49.09 -5.62 0.02
N THR A 407 -48.41 -6.65 -0.46
CA THR A 407 -47.05 -7.00 -0.05
C THR A 407 -46.07 -5.86 -0.33
N ILE A 408 -46.17 -5.21 -1.49
CA ILE A 408 -45.33 -4.05 -1.83
C ILE A 408 -45.61 -2.88 -0.89
N ILE A 409 -46.88 -2.56 -0.61
CA ILE A 409 -47.26 -1.45 0.27
C ILE A 409 -46.73 -1.68 1.69
N GLU A 410 -46.94 -2.87 2.25
CA GLU A 410 -46.55 -3.20 3.62
C GLU A 410 -45.03 -3.22 3.81
N HIS A 411 -44.28 -3.69 2.80
CA HIS A 411 -42.84 -3.87 2.90
C HIS A 411 -42.01 -2.81 2.15
N SER A 412 -42.60 -1.70 1.70
CA SER A 412 -41.86 -0.57 1.07
C SER A 412 -41.90 0.72 1.89
N GLY A 413 -42.34 0.65 3.15
CA GLY A 413 -42.37 1.79 4.06
C GLY A 413 -41.00 2.39 4.33
N PRO A 414 -40.91 3.56 4.99
CA PRO A 414 -39.63 4.17 5.35
C PRO A 414 -38.79 3.24 6.26
N PRO A 415 -37.48 3.47 6.38
CA PRO A 415 -36.69 2.76 7.36
C PRO A 415 -37.17 3.05 8.79
N PRO A 416 -37.07 2.09 9.73
CA PRO A 416 -37.44 2.33 11.13
C PRO A 416 -36.68 3.52 11.72
N ASP A 417 -37.37 4.39 12.48
CA ASP A 417 -36.77 5.58 13.12
C ASP A 417 -35.51 5.24 13.93
N ALA A 418 -35.50 4.07 14.57
CA ALA A 418 -34.35 3.57 15.31
C ALA A 418 -33.13 3.40 14.39
N CYS A 419 -33.29 2.82 13.19
CA CYS A 419 -32.21 2.69 12.22
C CYS A 419 -31.63 4.07 11.84
N GLN A 420 -32.51 5.04 11.57
CA GLN A 420 -32.09 6.39 11.20
C GLN A 420 -31.32 7.08 12.33
N ALA A 421 -31.87 7.08 13.56
CA ALA A 421 -31.21 7.71 14.71
C ALA A 421 -29.84 7.09 15.00
N PHE A 422 -29.76 5.76 15.07
CA PHE A 422 -28.49 5.09 15.38
C PHE A 422 -27.43 5.30 14.29
N VAL A 423 -27.79 5.37 13.00
CA VAL A 423 -26.83 5.62 11.90
C VAL A 423 -26.20 7.01 11.99
N GLN A 424 -26.89 7.98 12.59
CA GLN A 424 -26.38 9.34 12.79
C GLN A 424 -25.49 9.46 14.04
N GLU A 425 -25.68 8.60 15.04
CA GLU A 425 -25.00 8.69 16.34
C GLU A 425 -23.79 7.76 16.50
N SER A 426 -23.73 6.62 15.79
CA SER A 426 -22.69 5.61 16.00
C SER A 426 -21.93 5.27 14.73
N SER A 427 -20.59 5.32 14.79
CA SER A 427 -19.75 4.93 13.65
C SER A 427 -19.94 3.46 13.24
N VAL A 428 -20.21 2.55 14.20
CA VAL A 428 -20.39 1.12 13.92
C VAL A 428 -21.66 0.90 13.11
N THR A 429 -22.76 1.54 13.49
CA THR A 429 -24.06 1.41 12.83
C THR A 429 -24.06 2.07 11.46
N SER A 430 -23.37 3.22 11.30
CA SER A 430 -23.17 3.82 9.97
C SER A 430 -22.46 2.86 9.02
N ILE A 431 -21.37 2.22 9.46
CA ILE A 431 -20.66 1.23 8.65
C ILE A 431 -21.56 0.05 8.31
N LEU A 432 -22.30 -0.52 9.27
CA LEU A 432 -23.21 -1.62 8.97
C LEU A 432 -24.30 -1.23 7.96
N ALA A 433 -24.87 -0.02 8.08
CA ALA A 433 -25.83 0.50 7.12
C ALA A 433 -25.20 0.69 5.73
N MET A 434 -23.99 1.25 5.64
CA MET A 434 -23.23 1.36 4.39
C MET A 434 -23.06 -0.01 3.71
N TYR A 435 -22.58 -1.02 4.44
CA TYR A 435 -22.36 -2.35 3.84
C TYR A 435 -23.65 -3.11 3.54
N TYR A 436 -24.73 -2.83 4.25
CA TYR A 436 -26.06 -3.30 3.87
C TYR A 436 -26.56 -2.60 2.60
N THR A 437 -26.34 -1.30 2.41
CA THR A 437 -26.61 -0.61 1.13
C THR A 437 -25.83 -1.23 -0.03
N LEU A 438 -24.55 -1.56 0.16
CA LEU A 438 -23.77 -2.30 -0.85
C LEU A 438 -24.34 -3.70 -1.11
N HIS A 439 -24.92 -4.35 -0.10
CA HIS A 439 -25.59 -5.62 -0.26
C HIS A 439 -26.89 -5.47 -1.08
N SER A 440 -27.77 -4.52 -0.74
CA SER A 440 -29.02 -4.28 -1.48
C SER A 440 -28.74 -3.90 -2.95
N ALA A 441 -27.69 -3.10 -3.20
CA ALA A 441 -27.24 -2.76 -4.54
C ALA A 441 -26.74 -3.98 -5.34
N ARG A 442 -26.08 -4.96 -4.69
CA ARG A 442 -25.68 -6.23 -5.33
C ARG A 442 -26.86 -7.16 -5.60
N SER A 443 -27.80 -7.23 -4.66
CA SER A 443 -29.00 -8.07 -4.74
C SER A 443 -30.05 -7.54 -5.72
N LYS A 444 -29.77 -6.44 -6.42
CA LYS A 444 -30.69 -5.77 -7.33
C LYS A 444 -32.02 -5.35 -6.69
N ASP A 445 -32.00 -4.96 -5.42
CA ASP A 445 -33.18 -4.44 -4.72
C ASP A 445 -33.22 -2.91 -4.76
N ARG A 446 -33.96 -2.37 -5.73
CA ARG A 446 -34.09 -0.92 -5.96
C ARG A 446 -34.68 -0.21 -4.74
N VAL A 447 -35.74 -0.78 -4.17
CA VAL A 447 -36.47 -0.18 -3.05
C VAL A 447 -35.58 -0.21 -1.80
N GLY A 448 -34.94 -1.33 -1.51
CA GLY A 448 -34.05 -1.48 -0.35
C GLY A 448 -32.85 -0.52 -0.42
N LEU A 449 -32.28 -0.35 -1.61
CA LEU A 449 -31.22 0.63 -1.87
C LEU A 449 -31.68 2.06 -1.56
N MET A 450 -32.82 2.49 -2.11
CA MET A 450 -33.34 3.84 -1.94
C MET A 450 -33.69 4.15 -0.47
N ARG A 451 -34.28 3.20 0.26
CA ARG A 451 -34.70 3.37 1.68
C ARG A 451 -33.54 3.78 2.58
N ILE A 452 -32.35 3.23 2.35
CA ILE A 452 -31.22 3.39 3.26
C ILE A 452 -30.30 4.52 2.80
N LEU A 453 -30.14 4.69 1.48
CA LEU A 453 -29.20 5.67 0.95
C LEU A 453 -29.54 7.11 1.38
N GLY A 454 -30.83 7.47 1.41
CA GLY A 454 -31.27 8.77 1.93
C GLY A 454 -30.92 8.98 3.42
N THR A 455 -30.91 7.91 4.22
CA THR A 455 -30.46 7.96 5.63
C THR A 455 -28.93 8.15 5.74
N LEU A 456 -28.17 7.53 4.83
CA LEU A 456 -26.70 7.58 4.84
C LEU A 456 -26.12 8.97 4.52
N ALA A 457 -26.88 9.82 3.84
CA ALA A 457 -26.47 11.20 3.54
C ALA A 457 -26.10 11.99 4.81
N ASN A 458 -26.71 11.66 5.96
CA ASN A 458 -26.49 12.31 7.25
C ASN A 458 -25.80 11.38 8.27
N CYS A 459 -25.10 10.33 7.83
CA CYS A 459 -24.50 9.37 8.75
C CYS A 459 -23.38 9.98 9.63
N HIS A 460 -23.13 9.34 10.78
CA HIS A 460 -22.12 9.80 11.74
C HIS A 460 -20.76 10.04 11.07
N ASN A 461 -20.16 11.21 11.30
CA ASN A 461 -18.88 11.64 10.72
C ASN A 461 -18.81 11.57 9.19
N ASP A 462 -19.94 11.65 8.48
CA ASP A 462 -19.98 11.69 7.02
C ASP A 462 -19.32 10.48 6.35
N ARG A 463 -19.29 9.33 7.03
CA ARG A 463 -18.53 8.13 6.61
C ARG A 463 -19.00 7.55 5.27
N ALA A 464 -20.25 7.77 4.91
CA ALA A 464 -20.78 7.37 3.60
C ALA A 464 -20.11 8.12 2.44
N PHE A 465 -19.29 9.14 2.70
CA PHE A 465 -18.49 9.83 1.69
C PHE A 465 -17.01 9.43 1.70
N GLU A 466 -16.61 8.39 2.44
CA GLU A 466 -15.26 7.82 2.40
C GLU A 466 -15.02 7.05 1.07
N ASP A 467 -13.80 7.17 0.52
CA ASP A 467 -13.46 6.67 -0.81
C ASP A 467 -13.71 5.17 -1.04
N PRO A 468 -13.34 4.23 -0.14
CA PRO A 468 -13.56 2.80 -0.39
C PRO A 468 -15.03 2.43 -0.54
N PHE A 469 -15.92 3.09 0.21
CA PHE A 469 -17.35 2.89 0.11
C PHE A 469 -17.91 3.52 -1.16
N LEU A 470 -17.60 4.80 -1.43
CA LEU A 470 -18.07 5.47 -2.65
C LEU A 470 -17.62 4.74 -3.92
N HIS A 471 -16.36 4.30 -3.97
CA HIS A 471 -15.83 3.52 -5.09
C HIS A 471 -16.66 2.25 -5.32
N SER A 472 -16.98 1.52 -4.25
CA SER A 472 -17.77 0.29 -4.31
C SER A 472 -19.23 0.57 -4.70
N LEU A 473 -19.83 1.61 -4.13
CA LEU A 473 -21.20 2.02 -4.43
C LEU A 473 -21.34 2.45 -5.89
N VAL A 474 -20.48 3.34 -6.39
CA VAL A 474 -20.48 3.80 -7.78
C VAL A 474 -20.27 2.63 -8.74
N SER A 475 -19.34 1.73 -8.43
CA SER A 475 -19.10 0.55 -9.25
C SER A 475 -20.35 -0.33 -9.39
N LEU A 476 -21.11 -0.50 -8.30
CA LEU A 476 -22.40 -1.19 -8.34
C LEU A 476 -23.44 -0.39 -9.12
N LEU A 477 -23.62 0.91 -8.83
CA LEU A 477 -24.59 1.79 -9.49
C LEU A 477 -24.41 1.90 -11.01
N ILE A 478 -23.18 1.76 -11.53
CA ILE A 478 -22.94 1.72 -12.98
C ILE A 478 -23.71 0.58 -13.66
N HIS A 479 -23.93 -0.54 -12.95
CA HIS A 479 -24.71 -1.68 -13.45
C HIS A 479 -26.23 -1.47 -13.37
N TRP A 480 -26.67 -0.33 -12.83
CA TRP A 480 -28.05 0.10 -12.72
C TRP A 480 -28.39 1.22 -13.71
N SER A 481 -27.64 1.33 -14.81
CA SER A 481 -27.75 2.43 -15.78
C SER A 481 -29.17 2.67 -16.30
N ASP A 482 -29.98 1.61 -16.47
CA ASP A 482 -31.37 1.71 -16.94
C ASP A 482 -32.32 2.33 -15.89
N GLU A 483 -32.08 2.13 -14.59
CA GLU A 483 -32.95 2.70 -13.53
C GLU A 483 -32.79 4.22 -13.40
N PHE A 484 -31.69 4.79 -13.88
CA PHE A 484 -31.48 6.24 -13.89
C PHE A 484 -32.43 7.00 -14.83
N ALA A 485 -33.20 6.30 -15.68
CA ALA A 485 -34.31 6.91 -16.41
C ALA A 485 -35.49 7.27 -15.48
N ALA A 486 -35.62 6.59 -14.33
CA ALA A 486 -36.65 6.86 -13.34
C ALA A 486 -36.29 8.07 -12.47
N GLU A 487 -37.25 9.01 -12.33
CA GLU A 487 -37.03 10.28 -11.65
C GLU A 487 -36.81 10.11 -10.14
N ASP A 488 -37.59 9.23 -9.50
CA ASP A 488 -37.49 8.90 -8.09
C ASP A 488 -36.14 8.29 -7.74
N PHE A 489 -35.66 7.33 -8.55
CA PHE A 489 -34.34 6.73 -8.38
C PHE A 489 -33.23 7.78 -8.51
N SER A 490 -33.27 8.58 -9.57
CA SER A 490 -32.30 9.66 -9.79
C SER A 490 -32.29 10.68 -8.65
N THR A 491 -33.45 11.02 -8.10
CA THR A 491 -33.59 12.01 -7.01
C THR A 491 -32.90 11.49 -5.74
N VAL A 492 -33.14 10.25 -5.35
CA VAL A 492 -32.49 9.67 -4.15
C VAL A 492 -30.98 9.55 -4.33
N ILE A 493 -30.51 9.05 -5.47
CA ILE A 493 -29.07 8.89 -5.70
C ILE A 493 -28.36 10.25 -5.77
N PHE A 494 -28.85 11.18 -6.59
CA PHE A 494 -28.16 12.44 -6.83
C PHE A 494 -28.49 13.50 -5.79
N ASP A 495 -29.77 13.82 -5.60
CA ASP A 495 -30.19 14.99 -4.86
C ASP A 495 -30.12 14.75 -3.34
N GLU A 496 -30.55 13.57 -2.89
CA GLU A 496 -30.54 13.24 -1.45
C GLU A 496 -29.15 12.78 -0.97
N PHE A 497 -28.42 12.01 -1.78
CA PHE A 497 -27.13 11.43 -1.36
C PHE A 497 -25.90 12.18 -1.90
N PHE A 498 -25.65 12.16 -3.22
CA PHE A 498 -24.40 12.74 -3.75
C PHE A 498 -24.30 14.27 -3.58
N PHE A 499 -25.40 15.00 -3.70
CA PHE A 499 -25.43 16.46 -3.55
C PHE A 499 -25.20 16.90 -2.11
N ALA A 500 -25.65 16.13 -1.12
CA ALA A 500 -25.26 16.31 0.29
C ALA A 500 -23.73 16.14 0.48
N GLY A 501 -23.09 15.38 -0.41
CA GLY A 501 -21.67 15.10 -0.42
C GLY A 501 -20.77 16.12 -1.14
N LEU A 502 -21.33 16.96 -2.03
CA LEU A 502 -20.57 17.70 -3.06
C LEU A 502 -19.51 18.67 -2.52
N GLY A 503 -19.62 19.12 -1.28
CA GLY A 503 -18.60 19.97 -0.65
C GLY A 503 -17.24 19.27 -0.42
N ARG A 504 -17.15 17.95 -0.60
CA ARG A 504 -15.93 17.16 -0.39
C ARG A 504 -15.25 16.85 -1.72
N ASP A 505 -13.95 17.14 -1.85
CA ASP A 505 -13.20 17.02 -3.11
C ASP A 505 -13.25 15.65 -3.81
N ASN A 506 -13.46 14.58 -3.04
CA ASN A 506 -13.52 13.22 -3.57
C ASN A 506 -14.90 12.84 -4.14
N VAL A 507 -15.99 13.43 -3.62
CA VAL A 507 -17.35 13.10 -4.06
C VAL A 507 -17.60 13.45 -5.53
N PRO A 508 -17.21 14.64 -6.04
CA PRO A 508 -17.29 14.94 -7.46
C PRO A 508 -16.51 13.97 -8.34
N LYS A 509 -15.37 13.42 -7.89
CA LYS A 509 -14.60 12.43 -8.67
C LYS A 509 -15.40 11.15 -8.87
N HIS A 510 -15.99 10.63 -7.80
CA HIS A 510 -16.82 9.42 -7.84
C HIS A 510 -18.12 9.65 -8.63
N LEU A 511 -18.76 10.82 -8.47
CA LEU A 511 -19.96 11.17 -9.24
C LEU A 511 -19.65 11.36 -10.73
N LEU A 512 -18.53 12.00 -11.09
CA LEU A 512 -18.07 12.09 -12.49
C LEU A 512 -17.83 10.71 -13.09
N LYS A 513 -17.21 9.78 -12.33
CA LYS A 513 -17.06 8.39 -12.74
C LYS A 513 -18.41 7.70 -12.98
N LEU A 514 -19.41 7.93 -12.11
CA LEU A 514 -20.75 7.38 -12.33
C LEU A 514 -21.36 7.92 -13.63
N VAL A 515 -21.40 9.24 -13.78
CA VAL A 515 -21.99 9.94 -14.93
C VAL A 515 -21.32 9.53 -16.24
N TRP A 516 -20.01 9.28 -16.22
CA TRP A 516 -19.23 8.78 -17.38
C TRP A 516 -19.84 7.54 -18.04
N TYR A 517 -20.47 6.66 -17.27
CA TYR A 517 -21.10 5.44 -17.81
C TYR A 517 -22.60 5.57 -18.03
N ILE A 518 -23.30 6.36 -17.20
CA ILE A 518 -24.79 6.39 -17.21
C ILE A 518 -25.39 7.53 -18.04
N TYR A 519 -24.61 8.53 -18.49
CA TYR A 519 -25.15 9.69 -19.20
C TYR A 519 -26.07 9.39 -20.40
N PRO A 520 -25.89 8.31 -21.19
CA PRO A 520 -26.78 8.03 -22.32
C PRO A 520 -28.20 7.64 -21.90
N LYS A 521 -28.37 7.23 -20.63
CA LYS A 521 -29.65 6.77 -20.06
C LYS A 521 -30.34 7.84 -19.21
N LEU A 522 -29.65 8.96 -18.95
CA LEU A 522 -30.20 10.05 -18.15
C LEU A 522 -31.15 10.95 -18.97
N PRO A 523 -32.27 11.40 -18.38
CA PRO A 523 -33.10 12.44 -18.99
C PRO A 523 -32.30 13.74 -19.22
N THR A 524 -32.52 14.42 -20.35
CA THR A 524 -31.75 15.61 -20.76
C THR A 524 -31.69 16.70 -19.70
N ASN A 525 -32.82 17.01 -19.05
CA ASN A 525 -32.90 18.02 -18.00
C ASN A 525 -32.06 17.63 -16.76
N ARG A 526 -32.05 16.34 -16.42
CA ARG A 526 -31.28 15.80 -15.29
C ARG A 526 -29.78 15.86 -15.60
N LEU A 527 -29.38 15.47 -16.81
CA LEU A 527 -27.99 15.57 -17.25
C LEU A 527 -27.49 17.03 -17.21
N GLN A 528 -28.26 17.99 -17.70
CA GLN A 528 -27.89 19.41 -17.64
C GLN A 528 -27.72 19.91 -16.20
N THR A 529 -28.61 19.51 -15.30
CA THR A 529 -28.53 19.86 -13.87
C THR A 529 -27.28 19.28 -13.23
N LEU A 530 -26.97 18.01 -13.50
CA LEU A 530 -25.77 17.33 -12.99
C LEU A 530 -24.49 17.97 -13.49
N ILE A 531 -24.38 18.24 -14.79
CA ILE A 531 -23.20 18.89 -15.38
C ILE A 531 -22.99 20.28 -14.77
N LYS A 532 -24.06 21.06 -14.59
CA LYS A 532 -23.96 22.37 -13.92
C LYS A 532 -23.52 22.24 -12.47
N ALA A 533 -24.02 21.25 -11.73
CA ALA A 533 -23.64 21.01 -10.34
C ALA A 533 -22.18 20.52 -10.19
N LEU A 534 -21.69 19.76 -11.17
CA LEU A 534 -20.32 19.22 -11.22
C LEU A 534 -19.29 20.19 -11.80
N GLN A 535 -19.71 21.40 -12.19
CA GLN A 535 -18.81 22.38 -12.79
C GLN A 535 -17.63 22.68 -11.83
N PRO A 536 -16.38 22.44 -12.25
CA PRO A 536 -15.24 22.60 -11.36
C PRO A 536 -15.10 24.04 -10.87
N THR A 537 -14.95 24.21 -9.56
CA THR A 537 -14.63 25.51 -8.95
C THR A 537 -13.10 25.72 -8.85
N SER A 538 -12.69 26.92 -8.44
CA SER A 538 -11.27 27.26 -8.22
C SER A 538 -10.57 26.36 -7.19
N GLN A 539 -11.33 25.76 -6.27
CA GLN A 539 -10.84 24.88 -5.21
C GLN A 539 -10.59 23.44 -5.67
N HIS A 540 -11.18 23.02 -6.80
CA HIS A 540 -11.04 21.64 -7.27
C HIS A 540 -9.68 21.38 -7.92
N ASN A 541 -9.17 20.17 -7.69
CA ASN A 541 -7.92 19.69 -8.25
C ASN A 541 -7.97 19.59 -9.79
N GLU A 542 -6.84 19.81 -10.45
CA GLU A 542 -6.66 19.78 -11.90
C GLU A 542 -7.16 18.47 -12.54
N THR A 543 -7.04 17.34 -11.84
CA THR A 543 -7.55 16.04 -12.30
C THR A 543 -9.07 16.04 -12.48
N VAL A 544 -9.81 16.71 -11.57
CA VAL A 544 -11.27 16.82 -11.65
C VAL A 544 -11.68 17.66 -12.85
N ARG A 545 -10.95 18.77 -13.10
CA ARG A 545 -11.18 19.64 -14.26
C ARG A 545 -11.01 18.89 -15.57
N ARG A 546 -9.91 18.17 -15.72
CA ARG A 546 -9.65 17.35 -16.91
C ARG A 546 -10.70 16.28 -17.11
N LEU A 547 -11.08 15.56 -16.05
CA LEU A 547 -12.13 14.53 -16.14
C LEU A 547 -13.48 15.14 -16.56
N TYR A 548 -13.84 16.30 -15.99
CA TYR A 548 -15.05 17.02 -16.37
C TYR A 548 -15.02 17.49 -17.83
N GLU A 549 -13.90 18.04 -18.31
CA GLU A 549 -13.71 18.45 -19.71
C GLU A 549 -13.82 17.26 -20.66
N SER A 550 -13.14 16.14 -20.36
CA SER A 550 -13.24 14.90 -21.14
C SER A 550 -14.67 14.34 -21.14
N LEU A 551 -15.40 14.46 -20.03
CA LEU A 551 -16.80 14.04 -19.97
C LEU A 551 -17.68 14.92 -20.87
N LEU A 552 -17.48 16.24 -20.88
CA LEU A 552 -18.21 17.16 -21.76
C LEU A 552 -17.96 16.86 -23.25
N GLU A 553 -16.70 16.62 -23.61
CA GLU A 553 -16.33 16.24 -24.98
C GLU A 553 -17.02 14.92 -25.37
N ARG A 554 -17.02 13.94 -24.47
CA ARG A 554 -17.69 12.65 -24.69
C ARG A 554 -19.19 12.79 -24.90
N ILE A 555 -19.86 13.59 -24.07
CA ILE A 555 -21.30 13.88 -24.18
C ILE A 555 -21.59 14.61 -25.50
N GLY A 556 -20.78 15.61 -25.86
CA GLY A 556 -20.93 16.37 -27.10
C GLY A 556 -20.74 15.53 -28.36
N ASN A 557 -19.81 14.59 -28.34
CA ASN A 557 -19.51 13.68 -29.45
C ASN A 557 -20.47 12.47 -29.53
N GLN A 558 -21.42 12.33 -28.58
CA GLN A 558 -22.34 11.18 -28.48
C GLN A 558 -21.62 9.83 -28.62
N GLN A 559 -20.44 9.69 -28.03
CA GLN A 559 -19.69 8.43 -28.09
C GLN A 559 -20.51 7.31 -27.46
N GLU A 560 -20.38 6.08 -27.97
CA GLU A 560 -21.07 4.94 -27.37
C GLU A 560 -20.63 4.73 -25.91
N PRO A 561 -21.52 4.25 -25.03
CA PRO A 561 -21.19 3.94 -23.65
C PRO A 561 -20.02 2.94 -23.60
N ALA A 562 -19.09 3.16 -22.67
CA ALA A 562 -17.98 2.24 -22.49
C ALA A 562 -18.53 0.88 -22.07
N VAL A 563 -17.93 -0.20 -22.60
CA VAL A 563 -18.37 -1.57 -22.31
C VAL A 563 -18.29 -1.82 -20.81
N VAL A 564 -19.44 -2.03 -20.18
CA VAL A 564 -19.53 -2.42 -18.77
C VAL A 564 -19.38 -3.94 -18.71
N PRO A 565 -18.44 -4.48 -17.91
CA PRO A 565 -18.31 -5.92 -17.72
C PRO A 565 -19.63 -6.54 -17.24
N THR A 566 -20.06 -7.64 -17.84
CA THR A 566 -21.40 -8.22 -17.60
C THR A 566 -21.56 -8.94 -16.26
N ASN A 567 -20.47 -9.29 -15.57
CA ASN A 567 -20.50 -10.03 -14.30
C ASN A 567 -19.58 -9.41 -13.24
N MET A 568 -20.18 -9.01 -12.12
CA MET A 568 -19.44 -8.71 -10.87
C MET A 568 -19.11 -9.98 -10.06
N ASP A 569 -19.67 -11.15 -10.41
CA ASP A 569 -19.37 -12.44 -9.75
C ASP A 569 -17.91 -12.88 -9.94
N HIS A 570 -17.19 -12.26 -10.88
CA HIS A 570 -15.74 -12.40 -11.02
C HIS A 570 -14.95 -11.89 -9.78
N LEU A 571 -15.60 -11.18 -8.85
CA LEU A 571 -15.03 -10.74 -7.56
C LEU A 571 -14.84 -11.88 -6.53
N ASP A 572 -15.40 -13.06 -6.81
CA ASP A 572 -15.37 -14.22 -5.90
C ASP A 572 -14.54 -15.42 -6.40
N SER A 573 -13.93 -15.36 -7.60
CA SER A 573 -13.13 -16.47 -8.14
C SER A 573 -11.62 -16.32 -7.87
N PRO A 574 -11.00 -17.24 -7.10
CA PRO A 574 -9.56 -17.20 -6.79
C PRO A 574 -8.64 -17.66 -7.94
N LEU A 575 -9.19 -18.05 -9.10
CA LEU A 575 -8.42 -18.69 -10.17
C LEU A 575 -7.77 -17.74 -11.18
N LEU A 576 -7.96 -16.42 -11.07
CA LEU A 576 -7.43 -15.43 -12.03
C LEU A 576 -6.37 -14.47 -11.44
N SER A 577 -5.90 -14.69 -10.21
CA SER A 577 -4.88 -13.84 -9.58
C SER A 577 -3.43 -14.13 -10.02
N VAL A 578 -3.23 -14.75 -11.18
CA VAL A 578 -1.90 -15.02 -11.75
C VAL A 578 -1.72 -14.14 -12.99
N PRO A 579 -0.68 -13.29 -13.07
CA PRO A 579 -0.36 -12.59 -14.30
C PRO A 579 -0.01 -13.64 -15.36
N THR A 580 -0.72 -13.62 -16.49
CA THR A 580 -0.33 -14.42 -17.65
C THR A 580 1.09 -14.00 -18.06
N PRO A 581 2.05 -14.92 -18.21
CA PRO A 581 3.37 -14.57 -18.73
C PRO A 581 3.22 -13.97 -20.12
N ALA A 582 4.00 -12.94 -20.43
CA ALA A 582 4.09 -12.42 -21.78
C ALA A 582 4.47 -13.56 -22.75
N PRO A 583 3.85 -13.65 -23.94
CA PRO A 583 4.24 -14.64 -24.93
C PRO A 583 5.70 -14.39 -25.34
N LEU A 584 6.46 -15.49 -25.44
CA LEU A 584 7.86 -15.53 -25.86
C LEU A 584 8.10 -14.85 -27.21
#